data_AF-D0LU70-F1
#
_entry.id   AF-D0LU70-F1
#
_cell.length_a   1.000
_cell.length_b   1.000
_cell.length_c   1.000
_cell.angle_alpha   90.00
_cell.angle_beta   90.00
_cell.angle_gamma   90.00
#
_symmetry.space_group_name_H-M   'P 1'
#
loop_
_entity.id
_entity.type
_entity.pdbx_description
1 polymer ?
#
loop_
_entity_poly.entity_id
_entity_poly.type
_entity_poly.pdbx_seq_one_letter_code
_entity_poly.pdbx_strand_id
1 'polypeptide(L)'
;MGGCTNCGAKAGCDHRKGDMFAAVDQTLEQLYPTHTWGQPDDLARFGAGIDEEDGQALADELARELDASTFFRPGDADEYCDYIYVLCLGREPCLVQIRDGEVPVPGEIAGDPEAAIHEQYLRVCLSHMARMAGVQQTAMSLLRADGGYLLREEPRPGVYDAPLLRRFQRLVSILPAYDIVHLDFGEISAPPRDFDPGDYAARYGGKPHTANYLFYPQPSNMKTTCFVPEDGAGFSARRS
;
A
#
# COMPACT_ATOMS: atom_id res chain seq x y z
N MET A 1 -26.28 -11.31 -7.72
CA MET A 1 -26.95 -10.84 -6.48
C MET A 1 -26.28 -11.51 -5.29
N GLY A 2 -25.34 -10.84 -4.64
CA GLY A 2 -24.70 -11.32 -3.42
C GLY A 2 -24.89 -10.27 -2.33
N GLY A 3 -25.74 -10.56 -1.35
CA GLY A 3 -26.07 -9.65 -0.25
C GLY A 3 -25.12 -9.84 0.93
N CYS A 4 -24.48 -8.74 1.36
CA CYS A 4 -23.78 -8.67 2.63
C CYS A 4 -24.78 -8.81 3.79
N THR A 5 -24.67 -9.89 4.55
CA THR A 5 -25.56 -10.27 5.66
C THR A 5 -25.25 -9.57 6.99
N ASN A 6 -24.77 -8.33 6.99
CA ASN A 6 -24.72 -7.54 8.23
C ASN A 6 -24.71 -6.00 8.05
N CYS A 7 -25.54 -5.46 7.14
CA CYS A 7 -25.64 -4.01 6.93
C CYS A 7 -26.93 -3.44 7.55
N GLY A 8 -26.90 -3.16 8.86
CA GLY A 8 -27.93 -2.36 9.54
C GLY A 8 -27.89 -0.85 9.24
N ALA A 9 -26.95 -0.39 8.39
CA ALA A 9 -26.70 1.03 8.14
C ALA A 9 -26.41 1.33 6.64
N LYS A 10 -27.26 0.86 5.72
CA LYS A 10 -27.10 1.12 4.27
C LYS A 10 -26.93 2.60 3.93
N ALA A 11 -27.70 3.49 4.57
CA ALA A 11 -27.62 4.93 4.33
C ALA A 11 -26.23 5.54 4.69
N GLY A 12 -25.57 5.03 5.74
CA GLY A 12 -24.26 5.54 6.15
C GLY A 12 -23.09 4.97 5.34
N CYS A 13 -23.26 3.83 4.68
CA CYS A 13 -22.26 3.28 3.76
C CYS A 13 -22.27 4.04 2.43
N ASP A 14 -23.46 4.30 1.89
CA ASP A 14 -23.62 4.97 0.59
C ASP A 14 -23.18 6.44 0.63
N HIS A 15 -23.44 7.16 1.72
CA HIS A 15 -23.00 8.56 1.87
C HIS A 15 -21.47 8.68 1.91
N ARG A 16 -20.80 7.86 2.73
CA ARG A 16 -19.33 7.84 2.84
C ARG A 16 -18.65 7.51 1.51
N LYS A 17 -19.25 6.62 0.71
CA LYS A 17 -18.77 6.33 -0.64
C LYS A 17 -18.93 7.54 -1.57
N GLY A 18 -20.07 8.22 -1.52
CA GLY A 18 -20.30 9.43 -2.31
C GLY A 18 -19.29 10.54 -2.00
N ASP A 19 -19.00 10.76 -0.72
CA ASP A 19 -18.03 11.78 -0.28
C ASP A 19 -16.60 11.41 -0.73
N MET A 20 -16.24 10.14 -0.64
CA MET A 20 -14.95 9.63 -1.14
C MET A 20 -14.79 9.88 -2.65
N PHE A 21 -15.80 9.54 -3.46
CA PHE A 21 -15.73 9.75 -4.91
C PHE A 21 -15.68 11.24 -5.26
N ALA A 22 -16.44 12.09 -4.58
CA ALA A 22 -16.38 13.53 -4.80
C ALA A 22 -14.99 14.11 -4.48
N ALA A 23 -14.36 13.66 -3.39
CA ALA A 23 -13.01 14.07 -3.03
C ALA A 23 -11.97 13.61 -4.08
N VAL A 24 -12.09 12.38 -4.56
CA VAL A 24 -11.24 11.83 -5.63
C VAL A 24 -11.39 12.62 -6.92
N ASP A 25 -12.62 12.85 -7.38
CA ASP A 25 -12.88 13.56 -8.64
C ASP A 25 -12.33 15.00 -8.58
N GLN A 26 -12.58 15.72 -7.48
CA GLN A 26 -12.03 17.06 -7.26
C GLN A 26 -10.49 17.05 -7.28
N THR A 27 -9.88 16.06 -6.63
CA THR A 27 -8.43 15.94 -6.53
C THR A 27 -7.81 15.63 -7.89
N LEU A 28 -8.41 14.71 -8.66
CA LEU A 28 -7.93 14.40 -10.01
C LEU A 28 -8.06 15.60 -10.95
N GLU A 29 -9.16 16.36 -10.89
CA GLU A 29 -9.34 17.57 -11.72
C GLU A 29 -8.25 18.61 -11.44
N GLN A 30 -7.89 18.79 -10.17
CA GLN A 30 -6.83 19.71 -9.76
C GLN A 30 -5.44 19.20 -10.18
N LEU A 31 -5.17 17.91 -9.98
CA LEU A 31 -3.84 17.33 -10.21
C LEU A 31 -3.57 17.05 -11.68
N TYR A 32 -4.59 16.82 -12.50
CA TYR A 32 -4.44 16.42 -13.90
C TYR A 32 -5.31 17.30 -14.80
N PRO A 33 -4.96 18.59 -14.99
CA PRO A 33 -5.75 19.50 -15.82
C PRO A 33 -5.82 19.08 -17.30
N THR A 34 -4.90 18.23 -17.76
CA THR A 34 -4.90 17.64 -19.11
C THR A 34 -5.70 16.33 -19.19
N HIS A 35 -6.23 15.85 -18.07
CA HIS A 35 -6.88 14.54 -17.91
C HIS A 35 -6.02 13.38 -18.46
N THR A 36 -4.69 13.50 -18.44
CA THR A 36 -3.78 12.52 -19.04
C THR A 36 -2.91 11.86 -17.97
N TRP A 37 -2.90 10.53 -17.93
CA TRP A 37 -2.03 9.79 -17.03
C TRP A 37 -0.54 10.11 -17.27
N GLY A 38 0.23 10.19 -16.18
CA GLY A 38 1.65 10.53 -16.24
C GLY A 38 1.95 12.01 -16.47
N GLN A 39 0.94 12.88 -16.51
CA GLN A 39 1.10 14.33 -16.64
C GLN A 39 0.44 15.09 -15.48
N PRO A 40 0.84 14.85 -14.22
CA PRO A 40 0.35 15.66 -13.11
C PRO A 40 0.87 17.10 -13.21
N ASP A 41 0.10 18.04 -12.66
CA ASP A 41 0.53 19.41 -12.43
C ASP A 41 1.47 19.45 -11.21
N ASP A 42 2.75 19.72 -11.46
CA ASP A 42 3.80 19.81 -10.45
C ASP A 42 3.56 20.89 -9.39
N LEU A 43 2.95 22.02 -9.78
CA LEU A 43 2.62 23.08 -8.83
C LEU A 43 1.44 22.69 -7.95
N ALA A 44 0.44 22.01 -8.53
CA ALA A 44 -0.73 21.57 -7.79
C ALA A 44 -0.40 20.49 -6.74
N ARG A 45 0.55 19.60 -7.02
CA ARG A 45 0.95 18.52 -6.10
C ARG A 45 1.98 18.94 -5.06
N PHE A 46 2.72 20.02 -5.29
CA PHE A 46 3.83 20.43 -4.41
C PHE A 46 3.34 20.69 -2.98
N GLY A 47 3.73 19.83 -2.04
CA GLY A 47 3.35 19.93 -0.63
C GLY A 47 1.87 19.65 -0.35
N ALA A 48 1.12 19.09 -1.31
CA ALA A 48 -0.31 18.78 -1.14
C ALA A 48 -0.57 17.45 -0.42
N GLY A 49 0.43 16.55 -0.47
CA GLY A 49 0.37 15.22 0.11
C GLY A 49 0.73 15.10 1.58
N ILE A 50 0.91 13.85 1.99
CA ILE A 50 1.43 13.46 3.31
C ILE A 50 2.95 13.44 3.20
N ASP A 51 3.64 14.16 4.09
CA ASP A 51 5.10 14.14 4.14
C ASP A 51 5.64 13.02 5.03
N GLU A 52 6.96 12.87 5.04
CA GLU A 52 7.64 11.82 5.81
C GLU A 52 7.41 11.98 7.33
N GLU A 53 7.36 13.20 7.85
CA GLU A 53 7.17 13.47 9.28
C GLU A 53 5.76 13.03 9.72
N ASP A 54 4.73 13.44 8.97
CA ASP A 54 3.35 13.00 9.18
C ASP A 54 3.22 11.47 9.04
N GLY A 55 3.90 10.88 8.04
CA GLY A 55 3.91 9.44 7.80
C GLY A 55 4.53 8.64 8.94
N GLN A 56 5.64 9.10 9.50
CA GLN A 56 6.29 8.49 10.67
C GLN A 56 5.43 8.64 11.93
N ALA A 57 4.88 9.83 12.18
CA ALA A 57 3.98 10.07 13.31
C ALA A 57 2.73 9.17 13.25
N LEU A 58 2.15 9.00 12.06
CA LEU A 58 1.04 8.07 11.86
C LEU A 58 1.47 6.62 12.10
N ALA A 59 2.66 6.20 11.66
CA ALA A 59 3.16 4.85 11.91
C ALA A 59 3.30 4.54 13.41
N ASP A 60 3.83 5.47 14.20
CA ASP A 60 3.94 5.35 15.65
C ASP A 60 2.57 5.24 16.34
N GLU A 61 1.62 6.08 15.91
CA GLU A 61 0.24 6.06 16.41
C GLU A 61 -0.44 4.71 16.09
N LEU A 62 -0.29 4.22 14.86
CA LEU A 62 -0.82 2.93 14.44
C LEU A 62 -0.19 1.77 15.22
N ALA A 63 1.10 1.79 15.48
CA ALA A 63 1.78 0.78 16.28
C ALA A 63 1.13 0.64 17.67
N ARG A 64 0.89 1.79 18.32
CA ARG A 64 0.32 1.88 19.66
C ARG A 64 -1.17 1.52 19.69
N GLU A 65 -1.95 2.06 18.76
CA GLU A 65 -3.41 1.85 18.74
C GLU A 65 -3.81 0.43 18.29
N LEU A 66 -3.00 -0.19 17.42
CA LEU A 66 -3.28 -1.53 16.88
C LEU A 66 -2.56 -2.64 17.64
N ASP A 67 -1.65 -2.30 18.56
CA ASP A 67 -0.78 -3.24 19.28
C ASP A 67 -0.07 -4.19 18.29
N ALA A 68 0.66 -3.58 17.35
CA ALA A 68 1.25 -4.28 16.21
C ALA A 68 2.56 -3.64 15.74
N SER A 69 3.53 -4.47 15.35
CA SER A 69 4.76 -4.04 14.71
C SER A 69 4.44 -3.30 13.41
N THR A 70 4.90 -2.05 13.32
CA THR A 70 4.53 -1.11 12.26
C THR A 70 5.78 -0.43 11.72
N PHE A 71 5.89 -0.34 10.40
CA PHE A 71 7.10 0.10 9.71
C PHE A 71 6.78 1.10 8.61
N PHE A 72 7.27 2.33 8.76
CA PHE A 72 7.27 3.32 7.68
C PHE A 72 8.36 3.00 6.66
N ARG A 73 8.04 3.09 5.37
CA ARG A 73 8.95 2.84 4.25
C ARG A 73 8.70 3.88 3.14
N PRO A 74 9.74 4.63 2.72
CA PRO A 74 9.63 5.48 1.56
C PRO A 74 9.25 4.67 0.31
N GLY A 75 8.49 5.30 -0.60
CA GLY A 75 8.25 4.78 -1.94
C GLY A 75 9.50 4.82 -2.82
N ASP A 76 9.46 4.10 -3.94
CA ASP A 76 10.46 4.21 -5.01
C ASP A 76 10.32 5.56 -5.76
N ALA A 77 11.35 5.96 -6.51
CA ALA A 77 11.44 7.30 -7.11
C ALA A 77 10.34 7.65 -8.14
N ASP A 78 9.69 6.64 -8.72
CA ASP A 78 8.57 6.80 -9.66
C ASP A 78 7.20 6.66 -8.98
N GLU A 79 7.16 6.37 -7.68
CA GLU A 79 5.95 6.29 -6.89
C GLU A 79 5.58 7.66 -6.31
N TYR A 80 4.29 7.87 -6.13
CA TYR A 80 3.70 9.08 -5.54
C TYR A 80 3.19 8.81 -4.12
N CYS A 81 3.77 7.84 -3.42
CA CYS A 81 3.38 7.54 -2.05
C CYS A 81 4.50 6.87 -1.26
N ASP A 82 4.42 7.02 0.05
CA ASP A 82 5.13 6.17 1.00
C ASP A 82 4.22 5.09 1.56
N TYR A 83 4.82 4.15 2.29
CA TYR A 83 4.13 2.99 2.84
C TYR A 83 4.24 2.91 4.36
N ILE A 84 3.15 2.47 4.99
CA ILE A 84 3.19 1.93 6.36
C ILE A 84 2.80 0.46 6.29
N TYR A 85 3.68 -0.42 6.75
CA TYR A 85 3.43 -1.85 6.89
C TYR A 85 3.04 -2.17 8.33
N VAL A 86 1.78 -2.56 8.57
CA VAL A 86 1.30 -3.03 9.88
C VAL A 86 1.21 -4.56 9.87
N LEU A 87 2.06 -5.23 10.64
CA LEU A 87 2.05 -6.69 10.73
C LEU A 87 0.75 -7.18 11.39
N CYS A 88 -0.05 -7.96 10.65
CA CYS A 88 -1.34 -8.47 11.12
C CYS A 88 -1.27 -9.94 11.56
N LEU A 89 -0.58 -10.77 10.79
CA LEU A 89 -0.33 -12.17 11.11
C LEU A 89 1.11 -12.47 10.74
N GLY A 90 1.89 -13.04 11.65
CA GLY A 90 3.31 -13.29 11.41
C GLY A 90 4.10 -13.32 12.70
N ARG A 91 5.39 -12.98 12.59
CA ARG A 91 6.33 -13.03 13.71
C ARG A 91 7.39 -11.95 13.55
N GLU A 92 8.13 -11.71 14.64
CA GLU A 92 9.36 -10.91 14.60
C GLU A 92 10.59 -11.84 14.57
N PRO A 93 11.69 -11.45 13.90
CA PRO A 93 11.81 -10.29 13.01
C PRO A 93 10.93 -10.44 11.75
N CYS A 94 10.33 -9.33 11.33
CA CYS A 94 9.33 -9.30 10.25
C CYS A 94 9.99 -9.39 8.86
N LEU A 95 9.28 -9.93 7.87
CA LEU A 95 9.78 -10.00 6.50
C LEU A 95 10.08 -8.63 5.88
N VAL A 96 9.36 -7.56 6.24
CA VAL A 96 9.68 -6.21 5.75
C VAL A 96 11.07 -5.73 6.21
N GLN A 97 11.48 -6.09 7.43
CA GLN A 97 12.80 -5.73 7.95
C GLN A 97 13.90 -6.58 7.30
N ILE A 98 13.62 -7.86 7.04
CA ILE A 98 14.53 -8.77 6.34
C ILE A 98 14.73 -8.31 4.88
N ARG A 99 13.64 -7.94 4.20
CA ARG A 99 13.66 -7.40 2.82
C ARG A 99 14.62 -6.23 2.69
N ASP A 100 14.59 -5.35 3.70
CA ASP A 100 15.32 -4.08 3.70
C ASP A 100 16.72 -4.21 4.33
N GLY A 101 17.11 -5.42 4.75
CA GLY A 101 18.43 -5.71 5.31
C GLY A 101 18.66 -5.14 6.71
N GLU A 102 17.60 -4.77 7.42
CA GLU A 102 17.66 -4.23 8.79
C GLU A 102 17.99 -5.32 9.81
N VAL A 103 17.55 -6.54 9.53
CA VAL A 103 17.73 -7.73 10.37
C VAL A 103 18.08 -8.95 9.51
N PRO A 104 18.91 -9.87 10.01
CA PRO A 104 19.25 -11.08 9.26
C PRO A 104 18.08 -12.06 9.19
N VAL A 105 18.14 -13.00 8.25
CA VAL A 105 17.21 -14.13 8.20
C VAL A 105 17.39 -15.00 9.46
N PRO A 106 16.32 -15.35 10.18
CA PRO A 106 16.42 -16.16 11.40
C PRO A 106 17.04 -17.54 11.14
N GLY A 107 17.95 -17.97 12.02
CA GLY A 107 18.73 -19.20 11.84
C GLY A 107 17.91 -20.48 11.79
N GLU A 108 16.73 -20.49 12.42
CA GLU A 108 15.79 -21.62 12.34
C GLU A 108 15.20 -21.84 10.94
N ILE A 109 15.19 -20.80 10.10
CA ILE A 109 14.78 -20.90 8.68
C ILE A 109 15.96 -21.35 7.82
N ALA A 110 17.17 -20.89 8.15
CA ALA A 110 18.38 -21.25 7.41
C ALA A 110 18.70 -22.76 7.47
N GLY A 111 18.35 -23.41 8.57
CA GLY A 111 18.60 -24.82 8.79
C GLY A 111 17.62 -25.80 8.13
N ASP A 112 16.45 -25.33 7.69
CA ASP A 112 15.36 -26.20 7.20
C ASP A 112 14.97 -25.83 5.75
N PRO A 113 15.24 -26.72 4.77
CA PRO A 113 14.88 -26.49 3.36
C PRO A 113 13.38 -26.29 3.10
N GLU A 114 12.51 -26.81 3.97
CA GLU A 114 11.06 -26.70 3.85
C GLU A 114 10.49 -25.52 4.66
N ALA A 115 11.33 -24.83 5.45
CA ALA A 115 10.87 -23.70 6.24
C ALA A 115 10.46 -22.54 5.33
N ALA A 116 9.20 -22.14 5.46
CA ALA A 116 8.64 -20.95 4.85
C ALA A 116 8.09 -20.03 5.93
N ILE A 117 8.37 -18.73 5.80
CA ILE A 117 7.68 -17.71 6.58
C ILE A 117 6.55 -17.17 5.72
N HIS A 118 5.37 -17.04 6.31
CA HIS A 118 4.23 -16.35 5.73
C HIS A 118 3.73 -15.29 6.68
N GLU A 119 3.54 -14.09 6.16
CA GLU A 119 3.05 -12.95 6.91
C GLU A 119 1.93 -12.26 6.15
N GLN A 120 1.03 -11.63 6.89
CA GLN A 120 -0.04 -10.79 6.36
C GLN A 120 0.07 -9.40 6.97
N TYR A 121 -0.01 -8.40 6.13
CA TYR A 121 0.09 -6.99 6.48
C TYR A 121 -1.15 -6.23 6.06
N LEU A 122 -1.46 -5.16 6.80
CA LEU A 122 -2.14 -4.01 6.23
C LEU A 122 -1.07 -3.05 5.75
N ARG A 123 -1.02 -2.79 4.43
CA ARG A 123 -0.11 -1.82 3.82
C ARG A 123 -0.89 -0.55 3.53
N VAL A 124 -0.60 0.52 4.26
CA VAL A 124 -1.15 1.86 4.01
C VAL A 124 -0.28 2.53 2.95
N CYS A 125 -0.87 3.01 1.87
CA CYS A 125 -0.22 3.81 0.85
C CYS A 125 -0.56 5.27 1.13
N LEU A 126 0.43 6.10 1.50
CA LEU A 126 0.28 7.50 1.88
C LEU A 126 0.61 8.40 0.70
N SER A 127 -0.39 9.03 0.09
CA SER A 127 -0.17 9.81 -1.13
C SER A 127 0.65 11.08 -0.88
N HIS A 128 1.64 11.33 -1.74
CA HIS A 128 2.35 12.61 -1.86
C HIS A 128 1.57 13.63 -2.72
N MET A 129 0.51 13.20 -3.39
CA MET A 129 -0.27 14.03 -4.32
C MET A 129 -1.38 14.79 -3.61
N ALA A 130 -1.95 14.23 -2.54
CA ALA A 130 -3.02 14.80 -1.74
C ALA A 130 -3.05 14.12 -0.37
N ARG A 131 -3.74 14.69 0.63
CA ARG A 131 -3.95 14.05 1.95
C ARG A 131 -4.93 12.87 1.86
N MET A 132 -4.50 11.82 1.19
CA MET A 132 -5.26 10.62 0.89
C MET A 132 -4.41 9.38 1.18
N ALA A 133 -5.06 8.33 1.70
CA ALA A 133 -4.42 7.05 1.92
C ALA A 133 -5.28 5.89 1.45
N GLY A 134 -4.65 4.91 0.80
CA GLY A 134 -5.28 3.63 0.47
C GLY A 134 -4.75 2.52 1.38
N VAL A 135 -5.56 1.50 1.65
CA VAL A 135 -5.12 0.35 2.47
C VAL A 135 -5.27 -0.94 1.70
N GLN A 136 -4.18 -1.69 1.62
CA GLN A 136 -4.10 -2.98 0.95
C GLN A 136 -3.88 -4.09 1.97
N GLN A 137 -4.44 -5.26 1.68
CA GLN A 137 -3.95 -6.48 2.31
C GLN A 137 -2.73 -6.95 1.53
N THR A 138 -1.60 -7.17 2.21
CA THR A 138 -0.36 -7.61 1.55
C THR A 138 0.15 -8.89 2.19
N ALA A 139 0.24 -9.95 1.40
CA ALA A 139 0.88 -11.19 1.81
C ALA A 139 2.38 -11.09 1.53
N MET A 140 3.22 -11.44 2.51
CA MET A 140 4.65 -11.62 2.28
C MET A 140 5.05 -13.06 2.57
N SER A 141 5.96 -13.60 1.77
CA SER A 141 6.51 -14.93 1.99
C SER A 141 8.00 -14.97 1.74
N LEU A 142 8.70 -15.76 2.53
CA LEU A 142 10.12 -16.06 2.37
C LEU A 142 10.28 -17.54 2.07
N LEU A 143 10.93 -17.84 0.95
CA LEU A 143 11.17 -19.19 0.47
C LEU A 143 12.67 -19.37 0.25
N ARG A 144 13.21 -20.52 0.63
CA ARG A 144 14.61 -20.82 0.35
C ARG A 144 14.86 -20.93 -1.16
N ALA A 145 16.01 -20.45 -1.60
CA ALA A 145 16.51 -20.58 -2.97
C ALA A 145 18.01 -20.88 -2.97
N ASP A 146 18.56 -21.20 -4.13
CA ASP A 146 20.00 -21.42 -4.24
C ASP A 146 20.77 -20.13 -3.90
N GLY A 147 21.70 -20.22 -2.95
CA GLY A 147 22.49 -19.09 -2.45
C GLY A 147 21.77 -18.06 -1.57
N GLY A 148 20.53 -18.32 -1.13
CA GLY A 148 19.79 -17.39 -0.28
C GLY A 148 18.29 -17.65 -0.22
N TYR A 149 17.50 -16.58 -0.32
CA TYR A 149 16.05 -16.63 -0.16
C TYR A 149 15.35 -15.74 -1.19
N LEU A 150 14.17 -16.17 -1.62
CA LEU A 150 13.25 -15.36 -2.39
C LEU A 150 12.17 -14.83 -1.46
N LEU A 151 12.09 -13.52 -1.34
CA LEU A 151 11.04 -12.83 -0.61
C LEU A 151 10.04 -12.26 -1.62
N ARG A 152 8.79 -12.70 -1.49
CA ARG A 152 7.67 -12.30 -2.37
C ARG A 152 6.70 -11.43 -1.62
N GLU A 153 6.25 -10.35 -2.25
CA GLU A 153 5.21 -9.47 -1.76
C GLU A 153 4.04 -9.49 -2.74
N GLU A 154 2.84 -9.80 -2.23
CA GLU A 154 1.63 -10.00 -3.01
C GLU A 154 0.51 -9.11 -2.47
N PRO A 155 0.42 -7.85 -2.95
CA PRO A 155 -0.63 -6.94 -2.54
C PRO A 155 -1.98 -7.32 -3.17
N ARG A 156 -3.05 -7.09 -2.42
CA ARG A 156 -4.44 -7.15 -2.86
C ARG A 156 -5.03 -5.76 -2.67
N PRO A 157 -5.74 -5.20 -3.68
CA PRO A 157 -6.30 -3.86 -3.60
C PRO A 157 -7.16 -3.65 -2.35
N GLY A 158 -8.04 -4.60 -2.00
CA GLY A 158 -8.87 -4.51 -0.79
C GLY A 158 -8.46 -5.46 0.33
N VAL A 159 -9.01 -5.20 1.52
CA VAL A 159 -8.88 -6.05 2.72
C VAL A 159 -10.14 -6.90 2.86
N TYR A 160 -10.00 -8.21 2.62
CA TYR A 160 -11.15 -9.12 2.60
C TYR A 160 -11.09 -10.19 3.70
N ASP A 161 -9.90 -10.48 4.20
CA ASP A 161 -9.70 -11.58 5.13
C ASP A 161 -10.20 -11.19 6.52
N ALA A 162 -11.14 -11.99 7.04
CA ALA A 162 -11.82 -11.74 8.31
C ALA A 162 -10.88 -11.42 9.50
N PRO A 163 -9.70 -12.07 9.65
CA PRO A 163 -8.77 -11.75 10.72
C PRO A 163 -8.23 -10.31 10.68
N LEU A 164 -8.15 -9.69 9.50
CA LEU A 164 -7.59 -8.35 9.32
C LEU A 164 -8.64 -7.24 9.52
N LEU A 165 -9.93 -7.55 9.38
CA LEU A 165 -11.01 -6.56 9.33
C LEU A 165 -11.08 -5.66 10.56
N ARG A 166 -10.87 -6.20 11.77
CA ARG A 166 -10.90 -5.38 12.99
C ARG A 166 -9.76 -4.37 13.03
N ARG A 167 -8.54 -4.80 12.68
CA ARG A 167 -7.37 -3.90 12.61
C ARG A 167 -7.54 -2.87 11.51
N PHE A 168 -8.03 -3.28 10.33
CA PHE A 168 -8.35 -2.38 9.23
C PHE A 168 -9.37 -1.30 9.63
N GLN A 169 -10.48 -1.68 10.26
CA GLN A 169 -11.50 -0.73 10.71
C GLN A 169 -10.94 0.28 11.71
N ARG A 170 -10.10 -0.16 12.65
CA ARG A 170 -9.46 0.72 13.62
C ARG A 170 -8.44 1.65 12.96
N LEU A 171 -7.60 1.13 12.07
CA LEU A 171 -6.67 1.92 11.27
C LEU A 171 -7.39 3.03 10.50
N VAL A 172 -8.43 2.69 9.74
CA VAL A 172 -9.21 3.66 8.96
C VAL A 172 -9.87 4.71 9.87
N SER A 173 -10.23 4.36 11.11
CA SER A 173 -10.81 5.32 12.06
C SER A 173 -9.81 6.35 12.61
N ILE A 174 -8.49 6.09 12.48
CA ILE A 174 -7.42 6.99 12.94
C ILE A 174 -7.09 8.04 11.88
N LEU A 175 -7.19 7.69 10.59
CA LEU A 175 -6.81 8.57 9.46
C LEU A 175 -7.44 9.98 9.51
N PRO A 176 -8.73 10.17 9.88
CA PRO A 176 -9.33 11.50 9.96
C PRO A 176 -8.67 12.43 10.98
N ALA A 177 -8.02 11.91 12.03
CA ALA A 177 -7.30 12.73 13.01
C ALA A 177 -6.03 13.38 12.43
N TYR A 178 -5.57 12.88 11.28
CA TYR A 178 -4.45 13.41 10.51
C TYR A 178 -4.94 14.16 9.26
N ASP A 179 -6.24 14.46 9.14
CA ASP A 179 -6.85 15.05 7.94
C ASP A 179 -6.62 14.20 6.68
N ILE A 180 -6.54 12.87 6.83
CA ILE A 180 -6.31 11.93 5.72
C ILE A 180 -7.63 11.28 5.29
N VAL A 181 -7.96 11.40 4.01
CA VAL A 181 -9.11 10.71 3.40
C VAL A 181 -8.72 9.28 3.04
N HIS A 182 -9.47 8.30 3.56
CA HIS A 182 -9.31 6.91 3.18
C HIS A 182 -9.95 6.61 1.83
N LEU A 183 -9.18 6.01 0.92
CA LEU A 183 -9.65 5.51 -0.37
C LEU A 183 -9.72 3.98 -0.38
N ASP A 184 -10.92 3.44 -0.63
CA ASP A 184 -11.10 2.00 -0.84
C ASP A 184 -10.67 1.64 -2.27
N PHE A 185 -9.50 1.01 -2.40
CA PHE A 185 -8.95 0.57 -3.69
C PHE A 185 -9.85 -0.43 -4.44
N GLY A 186 -10.72 -1.17 -3.75
CA GLY A 186 -11.73 -2.00 -4.40
C GLY A 186 -12.75 -1.15 -5.17
N GLU A 187 -13.12 0.00 -4.63
CA GLU A 187 -14.10 0.93 -5.20
C GLU A 187 -13.48 1.86 -6.26
N ILE A 188 -12.18 2.16 -6.17
CA ILE A 188 -11.43 2.98 -7.15
C ILE A 188 -10.59 2.14 -8.13
N SER A 189 -11.04 0.91 -8.39
CA SER A 189 -10.40 -0.05 -9.30
C SER A 189 -10.74 0.16 -10.78
N ALA A 190 -11.57 1.14 -11.11
CA ALA A 190 -11.86 1.53 -12.48
C ALA A 190 -10.98 2.72 -12.91
N PRO A 191 -10.72 2.89 -14.22
CA PRO A 191 -10.14 4.12 -14.73
C PRO A 191 -11.04 5.33 -14.47
N PRO A 192 -10.48 6.51 -14.15
CA PRO A 192 -11.27 7.73 -14.06
C PRO A 192 -11.92 8.03 -15.41
N ARG A 193 -13.13 8.58 -15.34
CA ARG A 193 -13.94 8.86 -16.53
C ARG A 193 -13.29 10.00 -17.34
N ASP A 194 -13.32 9.88 -18.66
CA ASP A 194 -12.87 10.91 -19.61
C ASP A 194 -11.35 11.23 -19.54
N PHE A 195 -10.56 10.41 -18.82
CA PHE A 195 -9.10 10.53 -18.79
C PHE A 195 -8.43 9.70 -19.89
N ASP A 196 -7.39 10.27 -20.50
CA ASP A 196 -6.49 9.61 -21.44
C ASP A 196 -5.47 8.74 -20.68
N PRO A 197 -5.40 7.42 -20.96
CA PRO A 197 -4.43 6.54 -20.33
C PRO A 197 -2.96 6.82 -20.72
N GLY A 198 -2.68 7.70 -21.69
CA GLY A 198 -1.33 8.01 -22.14
C GLY A 198 -0.59 6.77 -22.65
N ASP A 199 0.65 6.56 -22.20
CA ASP A 199 1.47 5.39 -22.54
C ASP A 199 1.32 4.21 -21.56
N TYR A 200 0.36 4.26 -20.63
CA TYR A 200 0.18 3.24 -19.58
C TYR A 200 0.05 1.82 -20.15
N ALA A 201 -0.74 1.65 -21.20
CA ALA A 201 -0.97 0.34 -21.82
C ALA A 201 0.33 -0.27 -22.37
N ALA A 202 1.27 0.55 -22.84
CA ALA A 202 2.56 0.08 -23.32
C ALA A 202 3.50 -0.34 -22.17
N ARG A 203 3.37 0.27 -20.99
CA ARG A 203 4.21 -0.03 -19.81
C ARG A 203 3.69 -1.21 -18.99
N TYR A 204 2.39 -1.21 -18.68
CA TYR A 204 1.79 -2.12 -17.69
C TYR A 204 0.64 -2.96 -18.25
N GLY A 205 0.18 -2.65 -19.47
CA GLY A 205 -1.01 -3.25 -20.04
C GLY A 205 -2.32 -2.68 -19.47
N GLY A 206 -3.38 -2.71 -20.27
CA GLY A 206 -4.70 -2.23 -19.85
C GLY A 206 -4.79 -0.71 -19.69
N LYS A 207 -5.61 -0.25 -18.74
CA LYS A 207 -5.81 1.18 -18.42
C LYS A 207 -5.44 1.43 -16.95
N PRO A 208 -4.92 2.62 -16.61
CA PRO A 208 -4.65 2.97 -15.23
C PRO A 208 -5.95 3.03 -14.44
N HIS A 209 -5.96 2.41 -13.26
CA HIS A 209 -7.02 2.62 -12.28
C HIS A 209 -6.84 4.00 -11.64
N THR A 210 -7.87 4.55 -11.01
CA THR A 210 -7.77 5.81 -10.26
C THR A 210 -6.62 5.82 -9.24
N ALA A 211 -6.34 4.69 -8.58
CA ALA A 211 -5.19 4.58 -7.68
C ALA A 211 -3.83 4.90 -8.35
N ASN A 212 -3.71 4.66 -9.66
CA ASN A 212 -2.47 4.89 -10.42
C ASN A 212 -2.15 6.37 -10.68
N TYR A 213 -3.11 7.24 -10.42
CA TYR A 213 -2.94 8.69 -10.49
C TYR A 213 -2.54 9.28 -9.13
N LEU A 214 -2.75 8.54 -8.03
CA LEU A 214 -2.63 9.08 -6.68
C LEU A 214 -1.50 8.46 -5.86
N PHE A 215 -1.08 7.22 -6.17
CA PHE A 215 -0.14 6.48 -5.32
C PHE A 215 1.07 5.96 -6.07
N TYR A 216 0.91 5.24 -7.17
CA TYR A 216 2.04 4.60 -7.86
C TYR A 216 1.68 4.18 -9.28
N PRO A 217 2.64 4.13 -10.21
CA PRO A 217 2.36 3.92 -11.62
C PRO A 217 1.94 2.49 -11.97
N GLN A 218 2.34 1.49 -11.18
CA GLN A 218 2.05 0.08 -11.44
C GLN A 218 0.64 -0.38 -11.03
N PRO A 219 0.09 -1.46 -11.61
CA PRO A 219 -1.16 -2.05 -11.13
C PRO A 219 -1.12 -2.33 -9.61
N SER A 220 -2.21 -2.04 -8.90
CA SER A 220 -2.29 -2.19 -7.44
C SER A 220 -2.20 -3.63 -6.92
N ASN A 221 -2.23 -4.62 -7.81
CA ASN A 221 -2.00 -6.03 -7.54
C ASN A 221 -0.65 -6.55 -8.06
N MET A 222 0.27 -5.65 -8.46
CA MET A 222 1.59 -6.03 -8.93
C MET A 222 2.35 -6.75 -7.82
N LYS A 223 2.79 -7.97 -8.11
CA LYS A 223 3.60 -8.78 -7.20
C LYS A 223 5.07 -8.43 -7.39
N THR A 224 5.80 -8.32 -6.29
CA THR A 224 7.25 -8.13 -6.34
C THR A 224 7.95 -9.35 -5.75
N THR A 225 9.18 -9.60 -6.22
CA THR A 225 10.05 -10.65 -5.68
C THR A 225 11.45 -10.08 -5.61
N CYS A 226 12.08 -10.20 -4.45
CA CYS A 226 13.47 -9.82 -4.24
C CYS A 226 14.27 -11.01 -3.71
N PHE A 227 15.57 -10.98 -3.94
CA PHE A 227 16.51 -11.98 -3.45
C PHE A 227 17.21 -11.45 -2.19
N VAL A 228 17.22 -12.25 -1.14
CA VAL A 228 17.91 -11.97 0.13
C VAL A 228 19.08 -12.95 0.26
N PRO A 229 20.34 -12.49 0.30
CA PRO A 229 21.50 -13.36 0.38
C PRO A 229 21.63 -14.04 1.76
N GLU A 230 22.19 -15.26 1.80
CA GLU A 230 22.30 -16.08 3.02
C GLU A 230 23.21 -15.44 4.09
N ASP A 231 24.24 -14.71 3.68
CA ASP A 231 25.23 -14.11 4.58
C ASP A 231 24.76 -12.80 5.25
N GLY A 232 23.54 -12.32 4.95
CA GLY A 232 23.03 -11.04 5.46
C GLY A 232 23.89 -9.82 5.08
N ALA A 233 24.94 -10.00 4.27
CA ALA A 233 25.80 -8.94 3.77
C ALA A 233 24.95 -8.09 2.81
N GLY A 234 24.52 -6.95 3.35
CA GLY A 234 23.53 -6.07 2.76
C GLY A 234 23.71 -5.86 1.28
N PHE A 235 22.63 -6.12 0.54
CA PHE A 235 22.43 -5.47 -0.73
C PHE A 235 22.30 -3.98 -0.43
N SER A 236 23.39 -3.22 -0.55
CA SER A 236 23.31 -1.77 -0.74
C SER A 236 22.57 -1.59 -2.05
N ALA A 237 21.26 -1.41 -1.96
CA ALA A 237 20.45 -1.00 -3.06
C ALA A 237 20.86 0.45 -3.39
N ARG A 238 22.01 0.63 -4.06
CA ARG A 238 22.18 1.77 -4.95
C ARG A 238 21.22 1.52 -6.11
N ARG A 239 19.95 1.86 -5.88
CA ARG A 239 18.94 1.94 -6.94
C ARG A 239 19.17 3.29 -7.60
N SER A 240 19.74 3.21 -8.80
CA SER A 240 20.01 4.34 -9.69
C SER A 240 18.74 5.03 -10.15
#